data_AF-A0A9Q6LI72-F1
#
_entry.id   AF-A0A9Q6LI72-F1
#
_cell.length_a   1.000
_cell.length_b   1.000
_cell.length_c   1.000
_cell.angle_alpha   90.00
_cell.angle_beta   90.00
_cell.angle_gamma   90.00
#
_symmetry.space_group_name_H-M   'P 1'
#
loop_
_entity.id
_entity.type
_entity.pdbx_description
1 polymer ?
#
loop_
_entity_poly.entity_id
_entity_poly.type
_entity_poly.pdbx_seq_one_letter_code
_entity_poly.pdbx_strand_id
1 'polypeptide(L)' 'MNKELLDIYSDYLISQNHYATATGLSDLLEGSISHDKVTRFLNKNHFGSKELWSYVKKHVRQYEEEA' A
#
# COMPACT_ATOMS: atom_id res chain seq x y z
N MET A 1 6.60 -2.62 -8.03
CA MET A 1 6.05 -2.30 -6.70
C MET A 1 5.54 -3.59 -6.08
N ASN A 2 5.82 -3.87 -4.80
CA ASN A 2 5.19 -4.99 -4.11
C ASN A 2 3.72 -4.62 -3.90
N LYS A 3 2.83 -5.23 -4.67
CA LYS A 3 1.40 -4.89 -4.68
C LYS A 3 0.69 -5.37 -3.42
N GLU A 4 0.94 -6.61 -3.00
CA GLU A 4 0.35 -7.17 -1.77
C GLU A 4 0.65 -6.33 -0.54
N LEU A 5 1.92 -5.90 -0.39
CA LEU A 5 2.30 -5.05 0.75
C LEU A 5 1.72 -3.65 0.64
N LEU A 6 1.56 -3.12 -0.58
CA LEU A 6 0.89 -1.85 -0.79
C LEU A 6 -0.58 -1.95 -0.40
N ASP A 7 -1.29 -2.98 -0.90
CA ASP A 7 -2.72 -3.17 -0.70
C ASP A 7 -3.05 -3.34 0.79
N ILE A 8 -2.32 -4.23 1.48
CA ILE A 8 -2.50 -4.43 2.94
C ILE A 8 -2.20 -3.15 3.72
N TYR A 9 -1.13 -2.43 3.37
CA TYR A 9 -0.77 -1.21 4.08
C TYR A 9 -1.77 -0.08 3.80
N SER A 10 -2.26 0.07 2.56
CA SER A 10 -3.30 1.05 2.23
C SER A 10 -4.63 0.72 2.91
N ASP A 11 -5.03 -0.54 2.95
CA ASP A 11 -6.26 -0.97 3.61
C ASP A 11 -6.18 -0.72 5.11
N TYR A 12 -5.03 -0.99 5.72
CA TYR A 12 -4.77 -0.63 7.12
C TYR A 12 -4.88 0.87 7.36
N LEU A 13 -4.25 1.70 6.51
CA LEU A 13 -4.30 3.16 6.64
C LEU A 13 -5.73 3.72 6.47
N ILE A 14 -6.53 3.12 5.59
CA ILE A 14 -7.92 3.52 5.34
C ILE A 14 -8.85 3.06 6.46
N SER A 15 -8.64 1.84 6.98
CA SER A 15 -9.51 1.22 7.99
C SER A 15 -9.24 1.69 9.40
N GLN A 16 -8.03 2.18 9.70
CA GLN A 16 -7.72 2.72 11.03
C GLN A 16 -8.24 4.13 11.24
N ASN A 17 -9.04 4.29 12.29
CA ASN A 17 -9.56 5.59 12.74
C ASN A 17 -8.63 6.27 13.77
N HIS A 18 -7.53 5.61 14.14
CA HIS A 18 -6.56 6.10 15.11
C HIS A 18 -5.20 6.37 14.46
N TYR A 19 -4.20 6.72 15.27
CA TYR A 19 -2.84 6.98 14.78
C TYR A 19 -2.22 5.71 14.15
N ALA A 20 -2.17 5.68 12.83
CA ALA A 20 -1.66 4.54 12.09
C ALA A 20 -0.12 4.49 12.11
N THR A 21 0.44 3.34 12.47
CA THR A 21 1.89 3.13 12.51
C THR A 21 2.28 1.77 11.93
N ALA A 22 3.49 1.65 11.40
CA ALA A 22 4.00 0.37 10.90
C ALA A 22 4.09 -0.69 12.01
N THR A 23 4.39 -0.27 13.25
CA THR A 23 4.36 -1.15 14.42
C THR A 23 2.94 -1.61 14.74
N GLY A 24 1.96 -0.69 14.73
CA GLY A 24 0.56 -1.04 14.94
C GLY A 24 0.01 -2.01 13.89
N LEU A 25 0.43 -1.89 12.62
CA LEU A 25 0.11 -2.89 11.60
C LEU A 25 0.78 -4.25 11.90
N SER A 26 2.06 -4.24 12.27
CA SER A 26 2.80 -5.46 12.61
C SER A 26 2.14 -6.20 13.77
N ASP A 27 1.72 -5.48 14.81
CA ASP A 27 1.04 -6.04 15.97
C ASP A 27 -0.36 -6.59 15.59
N LEU A 28 -1.12 -5.86 14.75
CA LEU A 28 -2.42 -6.30 14.23
C LEU A 28 -2.31 -7.60 13.43
N LEU A 29 -1.20 -7.79 12.74
CA LEU A 29 -0.93 -8.97 11.90
C LEU A 29 -0.10 -10.04 12.63
N GLU A 30 0.00 -9.97 13.96
CA GLU A 30 0.75 -10.90 14.80
C GLU A 30 2.20 -11.13 14.32
N GLY A 31 2.82 -10.08 13.79
CA GLY A 31 4.20 -10.10 13.29
C GLY A 31 4.40 -10.75 11.92
N SER A 32 3.33 -11.21 11.24
CA SER A 32 3.43 -11.81 9.90
C SER A 32 4.00 -10.82 8.86
N ILE A 33 3.77 -9.52 9.06
CA ILE A 33 4.45 -8.43 8.37
C ILE A 33 5.17 -7.59 9.42
N SER A 34 6.51 -7.61 9.43
CA SER A 34 7.26 -6.78 10.36
C SER A 34 7.17 -5.29 10.00
N HIS A 35 7.19 -4.43 11.02
CA HIS A 35 7.21 -2.97 10.84
C HIS A 35 8.40 -2.51 9.98
N ASP A 36 9.56 -3.17 10.12
CA ASP A 36 10.74 -2.93 9.29
C ASP A 36 10.50 -3.21 7.81
N LYS A 37 9.69 -4.22 7.47
CA LYS A 37 9.35 -4.55 6.09
C LYS A 37 8.56 -3.42 5.43
N VAL A 38 7.64 -2.80 6.18
CA VAL A 38 6.88 -1.61 5.75
C VAL A 38 7.81 -0.42 5.56
N THR A 39 8.67 -0.12 6.54
CA THR A 39 9.64 0.99 6.45
C THR A 39 10.58 0.83 5.27
N ARG A 40 11.15 -0.36 5.07
CA ARG A 40 12.02 -0.65 3.91
C ARG A 40 11.26 -0.53 2.60
N PHE A 41 9.99 -0.93 2.55
CA PHE A 41 9.16 -0.79 1.36
C PHE A 41 8.94 0.68 1.00
N LEU A 42 8.53 1.52 1.96
CA LEU A 42 8.30 2.95 1.74
C LEU A 42 9.58 3.69 1.34
N ASN A 43 10.72 3.31 1.92
CA ASN A 43 12.02 3.89 1.59
C ASN A 43 12.65 3.36 0.29
N LYS A 44 12.10 2.29 -0.31
CA LYS A 44 12.71 1.63 -1.47
C LYS A 44 12.70 2.51 -2.71
N ASN A 45 11.67 3.33 -2.89
CA ASN A 45 11.48 4.18 -4.06
C ASN A 45 10.72 5.45 -3.69
N HIS A 46 10.81 6.46 -4.55
CA HIS A 46 9.92 7.62 -4.49
C HIS A 46 8.54 7.22 -5.05
N PHE A 47 7.51 7.22 -4.21
CA PHE A 47 6.12 6.93 -4.60
C PHE A 47 5.36 8.23 -4.80
N GLY A 48 5.53 8.88 -5.95
CA GLY A 48 4.87 10.13 -6.30
C GLY A 48 3.68 9.95 -7.25
N SER A 49 3.16 11.07 -7.75
CA SER A 49 2.01 11.09 -8.68
C SER A 49 2.26 10.31 -9.97
N LYS A 50 3.50 10.29 -10.45
CA LYS A 50 3.89 9.56 -11.67
C LYS A 50 3.75 8.04 -11.47
N GLU A 51 4.25 7.53 -10.36
CA GLU A 51 4.21 6.11 -10.00
C GLU A 51 2.77 5.67 -9.73
N LEU A 52 2.00 6.51 -9.03
CA LEU A 52 0.57 6.30 -8.80
C LEU A 52 -0.22 6.24 -10.12
N TRP A 53 0.01 7.17 -11.04
CA TRP A 53 -0.65 7.15 -12.34
C TRP A 53 -0.30 5.88 -13.13
N SER A 54 0.97 5.47 -13.15
CA SER A 54 1.39 4.23 -13.80
C SER A 54 0.71 2.99 -13.21
N TYR A 55 0.45 2.98 -11.89
CA TYR A 55 -0.28 1.94 -11.20
C TYR A 55 -1.76 1.90 -11.60
N VAL A 56 -2.46 3.03 -11.46
CA VAL A 56 -3.93 3.13 -11.64
C VAL A 56 -4.33 3.07 -13.11
N LYS A 57 -3.49 3.55 -14.04
CA LYS A 57 -3.80 3.61 -15.48
C LYS A 57 -4.27 2.27 -16.05
N LYS A 58 -3.71 1.16 -15.59
CA LYS A 58 -4.11 -0.19 -16.06
C LYS A 58 -5.55 -0.49 -15.68
N HIS A 59 -5.95 -0.19 -14.44
CA HIS A 59 -7.33 -0.36 -13.98
C HIS A 59 -8.30 0.53 -14.76
N VAL A 60 -7.94 1.79 -14.99
CA VAL A 60 -8.79 2.72 -15.76
C VAL A 60 -9.05 2.18 -17.17
N ARG A 61 -8.02 1.64 -17.84
CA ARG A 61 -8.17 1.08 -19.20
C ARG A 61 -9.08 -0.15 -19.26
N GLN A 62 -9.07 -0.98 -18.22
CA GLN A 62 -9.97 -2.12 -18.13
C GLN A 62 -11.44 -1.66 -18.16
N TYR A 63 -11.78 -0.64 -17.37
CA TYR A 63 -13.14 -0.09 -17.34
C TYR A 63 -13.51 0.73 -18.59
N GLU A 64 -12.54 1.37 -19.26
CA GLU A 64 -12.79 2.07 -20.54
C GLU A 64 -13.14 1.10 -21.68
N GLU A 65 -12.61 -0.12 -21.66
CA GLU A 65 -12.89 -1.16 -22.68
C GLU A 65 -14.20 -1.92 -22.43
N GLU A 66 -14.70 -1.87 -21.18
CA GLU A 66 -15.97 -2.48 -20.77
C GLU A 66 -17.20 -1.57 -21.01
N ALA A 67 -16.97 -0.29 -21.30
CA ALA A 67 -17.99 0.75 -21.52
C ALA A 67 -18.22 1.03 -23.01
#